data_AF-A0A8B3JHB7-F1
#
_entry.id   AF-A0A8B3JHB7-F1
#
_cell.length_a   1.000
_cell.length_b   1.000
_cell.length_c   1.000
_cell.angle_alpha   90.00
_cell.angle_beta   90.00
_cell.angle_gamma   90.00
#
_symmetry.space_group_name_H-M   'P 1'
#
loop_
_entity.id
_entity.type
_entity.pdbx_description
1 polymer ?
#
loop_
_entity_poly.entity_id
_entity_poly.type
_entity_poly.pdbx_seq_one_letter_code
_entity_poly.pdbx_strand_id
1 'polypeptide(L)' 'GTDARIDRSKLLGQPVTVTIPTQNLLTSRYINGKVTRVAVSAVELSGTRYAVYQLTVEPDLWPMKRDRNLRIFQGQTVP' A
#
# COMPACT_ATOMS: atom_id res chain seq x y z
N GLY A 1 17.33 13.39 -20.21
CA GLY A 1 16.08 13.94 -19.64
C GLY A 1 15.68 13.06 -18.48
N THR A 2 15.40 13.64 -17.32
CA THR A 2 14.87 12.93 -16.15
C THR A 2 13.53 12.30 -16.52
N ASP A 3 13.43 10.97 -16.43
CA ASP A 3 12.17 10.26 -16.62
C ASP A 3 11.19 10.72 -15.53
N ALA A 4 10.03 11.26 -15.91
CA ALA A 4 9.04 11.82 -14.98
C ALA A 4 8.31 10.75 -14.15
N ARG A 5 8.76 9.50 -14.23
CA ARG A 5 8.20 8.36 -13.51
C ARG A 5 8.70 8.34 -12.07
N ILE A 6 7.77 8.10 -11.15
CA ILE A 6 8.07 7.87 -9.75
C ILE A 6 8.86 6.56 -9.66
N ASP A 7 9.99 6.61 -8.95
CA ASP A 7 10.80 5.43 -8.70
C ASP A 7 10.03 4.42 -7.85
N ARG A 8 9.74 3.26 -8.43
CA ARG A 8 9.01 2.16 -7.77
C ARG A 8 9.67 1.70 -6.47
N SER A 9 11.00 1.78 -6.38
CA SER A 9 11.74 1.32 -5.20
C SER A 9 11.46 2.22 -4.00
N LYS A 10 11.17 3.51 -4.25
CA LYS A 10 10.81 4.49 -3.23
C LYS A 10 9.39 4.31 -2.71
N LEU A 11 8.51 3.63 -3.47
CA LEU A 11 7.12 3.40 -3.09
C LEU A 11 6.95 2.14 -2.22
N LEU A 12 7.80 1.13 -2.39
CA LEU A 12 7.69 -0.12 -1.65
C LEU A 12 7.95 0.10 -0.15
N GLY A 13 7.09 -0.46 0.71
CA GLY A 13 7.17 -0.34 2.17
C GLY A 13 6.63 0.98 2.73
N GLN A 14 6.36 1.98 1.88
CA GLN A 14 5.83 3.26 2.34
C GLN A 14 4.37 3.14 2.77
N PRO A 15 3.94 3.91 3.79
CA PRO A 15 2.53 4.02 4.15
C PRO A 15 1.77 4.82 3.07
N VAL A 16 0.55 4.39 2.77
CA VAL A 16 -0.38 5.08 1.87
C VAL A 16 -1.75 5.12 2.52
N THR A 17 -2.44 6.25 2.36
CA THR A 17 -3.81 6.46 2.80
C THR A 17 -4.67 6.90 1.63
N VAL A 18 -5.76 6.18 1.39
CA VAL A 18 -6.83 6.57 0.46
C VAL A 18 -7.96 7.19 1.27
N THR A 19 -8.32 8.41 0.92
CA THR A 19 -9.45 9.14 1.52
C THR A 19 -10.66 9.01 0.59
N ILE A 20 -11.75 8.45 1.12
CA ILE A 20 -13.01 8.25 0.41
C ILE A 20 -14.05 9.20 1.02
N PRO A 21 -14.52 10.21 0.27
CA PRO A 21 -15.63 11.05 0.70
C PRO A 21 -16.89 10.20 0.93
N THR A 22 -17.63 10.49 2.00
CA THR A 22 -18.92 9.84 2.26
C THR A 22 -20.07 10.84 2.11
N GLN A 23 -21.31 10.36 2.23
CA GLN A 23 -22.51 11.21 2.16
C GLN A 23 -22.49 12.33 3.21
N ASN A 24 -21.86 12.09 4.36
CA ASN A 24 -21.58 13.13 5.33
C ASN A 24 -20.22 13.76 5.00
N LEU A 25 -20.26 15.01 4.54
CA LEU A 25 -19.08 15.78 4.14
C LEU A 25 -18.07 16.00 5.28
N LEU A 26 -18.48 15.82 6.54
CA LEU A 26 -17.63 15.95 7.71
C LEU A 26 -16.94 14.64 8.12
N THR A 27 -17.35 13.49 7.55
CA THR A 27 -16.77 12.19 7.92
C THR A 27 -16.27 11.46 6.68
N SER A 28 -14.99 11.63 6.37
CA SER A 28 -14.32 10.82 5.35
C SER A 28 -14.00 9.42 5.87
N ARG A 29 -14.04 8.42 4.98
CA ARG A 29 -13.55 7.08 5.25
C ARG A 29 -12.11 6.95 4.78
N TYR A 30 -11.24 6.44 5.63
CA TYR A 30 -9.84 6.21 5.28
C TYR A 30 -9.57 4.72 5.08
N ILE A 31 -8.80 4.39 4.04
CA ILE A 31 -8.20 3.07 3.86
C ILE A 31 -6.69 3.29 3.91
N ASN A 32 -6.02 2.70 4.90
CA ASN A 32 -4.59 2.86 5.11
C ASN A 32 -3.85 1.52 5.12
N GLY A 33 -2.54 1.58 4.92
CA GLY A 33 -1.64 0.45 5.02
C GLY A 33 -0.30 0.75 4.39
N LYS A 34 0.54 -0.27 4.27
CA LYS A 34 1.85 -0.17 3.60
C LYS A 34 1.81 -0.81 2.23
N VAL A 35 2.55 -0.24 1.29
CA VAL A 35 2.70 -0.79 -0.06
C VAL A 35 3.57 -2.04 -0.02
N THR A 36 3.02 -3.20 -0.37
CA THR A 36 3.74 -4.49 -0.39
C THR A 36 4.07 -4.98 -1.80
N ARG A 37 3.45 -4.39 -2.82
CA ARG A 37 3.75 -4.62 -4.24
C ARG A 37 3.44 -3.39 -5.06
N VAL A 38 4.28 -3.16 -6.08
CA VAL A 38 4.13 -2.07 -7.07
C VAL A 38 4.24 -2.66 -8.46
N ALA A 39 3.31 -2.33 -9.35
CA ALA A 39 3.42 -2.54 -10.78
C ALA A 39 3.24 -1.21 -11.52
N VAL A 40 3.97 -1.02 -12.61
CA VAL A 40 3.91 0.19 -13.43
C VAL A 40 3.67 -0.23 -14.88
N SER A 41 2.65 0.33 -15.50
CA SER A 41 2.36 0.18 -16.92
C SER A 41 2.21 1.55 -17.58
N ALA A 42 2.20 1.58 -18.90
CA ALA A 42 1.89 2.81 -19.64
C ALA A 42 0.57 2.61 -20.37
N VAL A 43 -0.33 3.58 -20.25
CA VAL A 43 -1.63 3.58 -20.94
C VAL A 43 -1.76 4.88 -21.70
N GLU A 44 -2.19 4.78 -22.95
CA GLU A 44 -2.52 5.94 -23.76
C GLU A 44 -4.00 6.28 -23.58
N LEU A 45 -4.27 7.52 -23.20
CA LEU A 45 -5.62 8.04 -23.03
C LEU A 45 -5.73 9.33 -23.83
N SER A 46 -6.60 9.33 -24.85
CA SER A 46 -6.84 10.49 -25.73
C SER A 46 -5.55 11.10 -26.32
N GLY A 47 -4.64 10.25 -26.81
CA GLY A 47 -3.38 10.68 -27.43
C GLY A 47 -2.27 11.07 -26.44
N THR A 48 -2.52 10.99 -25.13
CA THR A 48 -1.51 11.27 -24.10
C THR A 48 -1.10 9.98 -23.39
N ARG A 49 0.21 9.74 -23.25
CA ARG A 49 0.75 8.57 -22.57
C ARG A 49 0.89 8.82 -21.07
N TYR A 50 0.10 8.11 -20.28
CA TYR A 50 0.16 8.13 -18.82
C TYR A 50 0.97 6.95 -18.28
N ALA A 51 1.68 7.16 -17.17
CA ALA A 51 2.20 6.07 -16.35
C ALA A 51 1.13 5.67 -15.34
N VAL A 52 0.69 4.41 -15.40
CA VAL A 52 -0.31 3.84 -14.49
C VAL A 52 0.41 3.04 -13.42
N TYR A 53 0.13 3.36 -12.16
CA TYR A 53 0.69 2.69 -10.99
C TYR A 53 -0.38 1.83 -10.34
N GLN A 54 -0.06 0.57 -10.12
CA GLN A 54 -0.90 -0.36 -9.39
C GLN A 54 -0.19 -0.78 -8.10
N LEU A 55 -0.83 -0.50 -6.96
CA LEU A 55 -0.29 -0.75 -5.63
C LEU A 55 -1.10 -1.84 -4.94
N THR A 56 -0.43 -2.77 -4.28
CA THR A 56 -1.05 -3.64 -3.26
C THR A 56 -0.74 -3.05 -1.90
N VAL A 57 -1.79 -2.72 -1.14
CA VAL A 57 -1.70 -2.10 0.18
C VAL A 57 -2.20 -3.09 1.23
N GLU A 58 -1.38 -3.36 2.24
CA GLU A 58 -1.63 -4.35 3.28
C GLU A 58 -1.43 -3.73 4.68
N PRO A 59 -2.08 -4.27 5.73
CA PRO A 59 -1.94 -3.77 7.08
C PRO A 59 -0.54 -4.04 7.66
N ASP A 60 -0.20 -3.35 8.75
CA ASP A 60 1.10 -3.49 9.43
C ASP A 60 1.39 -4.90 9.94
N LEU A 61 0.35 -5.72 10.19
CA LEU A 61 0.49 -7.12 10.61
C LEU A 61 0.79 -8.08 9.45
N TRP A 62 0.73 -7.62 8.20
CA TRP A 62 0.98 -8.47 7.03
C TRP A 62 2.35 -9.21 7.04
N PRO A 63 3.46 -8.61 7.50
CA PRO A 63 4.75 -9.31 7.58
C PRO A 63 4.68 -10.57 8.46
N MET A 64 3.78 -10.61 9.45
CA MET A 64 3.59 -11.80 10.30
C MET A 64 3.05 -13.01 9.52
N LYS A 65 2.45 -12.80 8.34
CA LYS A 65 2.08 -13.91 7.44
C LYS A 65 3.30 -14.53 6.74
N ARG A 66 4.41 -13.81 6.68
CA ARG A 66 5.65 -14.23 6.00
C ARG A 66 6.66 -14.83 6.96
N ASP A 67 6.63 -14.41 8.22
CA ASP A 67 7.48 -14.98 9.25
C ASP A 67 6.90 -16.30 9.79
N ARG A 68 7.76 -17.28 10.02
CA ARG A 68 7.39 -18.55 10.68
C ARG A 68 8.42 -18.87 11.74
N ASN A 69 7.93 -19.07 12.96
CA ASN A 69 8.79 -19.27 14.12
C ASN A 69 8.19 -20.35 15.05
N LEU A 70 9.04 -21.21 15.62
CA LEU A 70 8.68 -22.18 16.65
C LEU A 70 9.16 -21.63 18.00
N ARG A 71 8.23 -21.23 18.87
CA ARG A 71 8.54 -20.61 20.16
C ARG A 71 7.61 -21.12 21.25
N ILE A 72 8.17 -21.31 22.45
CA ILE A 72 7.41 -21.66 23.66
C ILE A 72 7.13 -20.37 24.44
N PHE A 73 5.86 -20.18 24.81
CA PHE A 73 5.42 -19.11 25.71
C PHE A 73 4.85 -19.77 26.98
N GLN A 74 5.37 -19.41 28.15
CA GLN A 74 4.96 -19.97 29.45
C GLN A 74 4.71 -18.85 30.46
N GLY A 75 3.70 -19.02 31.31
CA GLY A 75 3.36 -18.05 32.36
C GLY A 75 2.80 -16.71 31.84
N GLN A 76 2.19 -16.68 30.65
CA GLN A 76 1.66 -15.46 30.01
C GLN A 76 0.19 -15.62 29.57
N THR A 77 -0.55 -14.52 29.54
CA THR A 77 -1.85 -14.41 28.85
C THR A 77 -1.66 -13.96 27.40
N VAL A 78 -2.64 -14.24 26.54
CA VAL A 78 -2.55 -13.97 25.10
C VAL A 78 -2.58 -12.46 24.75
N PRO A 79 -3.44 -11.62 25.35
CA PRO A 79 -3.55 -10.20 25.01
C PRO A 79 -2.75 -9.27 25.93
#